data_AF-A0ABD2VSH8-F1
#
_entry.id   AF-A0ABD2VSH8-F1
#
_cell.length_a   1.000
_cell.length_b   1.000
_cell.length_c   1.000
_cell.angle_alpha   90.00
_cell.angle_beta   90.00
_cell.angle_gamma   90.00
#
_symmetry.space_group_name_H-M   'P 1'
#
loop_
_entity.id
_entity.type
_entity.pdbx_description
1 polymer ?
#
loop_
_entity_poly.entity_id
_entity_poly.type
_entity_poly.pdbx_seq_one_letter_code
_entity_poly.pdbx_strand_id
1 'polypeptide(L)'
;MLKKGANPNLANVDGLTPLHTICQRDKDDDLLEKFFETNNNLQQTVQIDALDKLGRTPLQRAVVSFLPHVVDVLLGHGADLSGFVFPTARHFDEGFKSYNIQKISFKLILASGSLTVFEVLENRGYELDQSDALIIMTLFSKYELFKKSACIVEHSTDEKYMTLSSSSTKITMMNASLSLYDLILLRPKDAPKLLTYQDFLEFAHFEQKWYSIIYWQRKNYEIHLCEKLSRGFFRAWALECFMELTHCRLPFECCEMIIDESFMNKDLYDICLSAKGQSSR
;
A
#
# COMPACT_ATOMS: atom_id res chain seq x y z
N MET A 1 1.49 32.82 0.30
CA MET A 1 0.10 33.32 0.27
C MET A 1 -0.48 33.42 1.68
N LEU A 2 -0.32 32.40 2.55
CA LEU A 2 -0.76 32.46 3.97
C LEU A 2 -0.24 33.71 4.72
N LYS A 3 1.07 33.99 4.65
CA LYS A 3 1.67 35.24 5.22
C LYS A 3 1.11 36.55 4.64
N LYS A 4 0.34 36.51 3.56
CA LYS A 4 -0.35 37.66 2.94
C LYS A 4 -1.87 37.65 3.23
N GLY A 5 -2.34 36.85 4.18
CA GLY A 5 -3.75 36.80 4.61
C GLY A 5 -4.64 35.85 3.81
N ALA A 6 -4.08 34.88 3.08
CA ALA A 6 -4.90 33.85 2.43
C ALA A 6 -5.64 32.99 3.47
N ASN A 7 -6.91 32.69 3.22
CA ASN A 7 -7.71 31.81 4.07
C ASN A 7 -7.31 30.33 3.84
N PRO A 8 -6.82 29.60 4.87
CA PRO A 8 -6.38 28.21 4.73
C PRO A 8 -7.52 27.21 4.54
N ASN A 9 -8.77 27.62 4.73
CA ASN A 9 -9.97 26.78 4.61
C ASN A 9 -10.81 27.13 3.38
N LEU A 10 -10.34 28.04 2.51
CA LEU A 10 -11.11 28.44 1.34
C LEU A 10 -11.21 27.27 0.35
N ALA A 11 -12.41 26.70 0.22
CA ALA A 11 -12.68 25.61 -0.70
C ALA A 11 -12.85 26.09 -2.15
N ASN A 12 -12.40 25.27 -3.10
CA ASN A 12 -12.64 25.48 -4.52
C ASN A 12 -14.06 25.05 -4.95
N VAL A 13 -14.34 25.06 -6.26
CA VAL A 13 -15.65 24.64 -6.80
C VAL A 13 -16.00 23.19 -6.52
N ASP A 14 -15.06 22.34 -6.14
CA ASP A 14 -15.27 20.93 -5.80
C ASP A 14 -15.35 20.70 -4.28
N GLY A 15 -15.34 21.78 -3.48
CA GLY A 15 -15.28 21.69 -2.03
C GLY A 15 -13.88 21.37 -1.50
N LEU A 16 -12.86 21.30 -2.37
CA LEU A 16 -11.49 20.99 -1.94
C LEU A 16 -10.86 22.20 -1.29
N THR A 17 -10.52 22.07 -0.01
CA THR A 17 -9.68 23.02 0.72
C THR A 17 -8.20 22.86 0.34
N PRO A 18 -7.32 23.82 0.69
CA PRO A 18 -5.88 23.63 0.60
C PRO A 18 -5.39 22.31 1.22
N LEU A 19 -6.00 21.90 2.34
CA LEU A 19 -5.65 20.67 3.02
C LEU A 19 -5.97 19.42 2.17
N HIS A 20 -7.14 19.37 1.52
CA HIS A 20 -7.45 18.32 0.54
C HIS A 20 -6.44 18.27 -0.60
N THR A 21 -6.05 19.44 -1.10
CA THR A 21 -5.10 19.55 -2.22
C THR A 21 -3.72 19.01 -1.83
N ILE A 22 -3.26 19.27 -0.61
CA ILE A 22 -2.01 18.70 -0.08
C ILE A 22 -2.14 17.16 0.00
N CYS A 23 -3.27 16.66 0.50
CA CYS A 23 -3.52 15.23 0.71
C CYS A 23 -3.80 14.43 -0.57
N GLN A 24 -3.95 15.09 -1.73
CA GLN A 24 -4.17 14.44 -3.03
C GLN A 24 -2.89 14.34 -3.88
N ARG A 25 -1.75 14.83 -3.36
CA ARG A 25 -0.48 14.82 -4.09
C ARG A 25 0.06 13.40 -4.26
N ASP A 26 1.03 13.25 -5.15
CA ASP A 26 1.83 12.05 -5.35
C ASP A 26 3.14 12.05 -4.54
N LYS A 27 3.28 13.01 -3.63
CA LYS A 27 4.48 13.23 -2.80
C LYS A 27 4.12 13.24 -1.33
N ASP A 28 4.73 12.33 -0.61
CA ASP A 28 4.64 12.20 0.85
C ASP A 28 5.81 12.95 1.49
N ASP A 29 5.69 14.28 1.54
CA ASP A 29 6.73 15.21 2.03
C ASP A 29 6.21 16.11 3.16
N ASP A 30 7.11 16.84 3.83
CA ASP A 30 6.77 17.71 4.98
C ASP A 30 5.93 18.95 4.62
N LEU A 31 5.31 19.02 3.43
CA LEU A 31 4.49 20.18 3.07
C LEU A 31 3.32 20.35 4.04
N LEU A 32 2.71 19.25 4.49
CA LEU A 32 1.60 19.31 5.43
C LEU A 32 2.05 19.88 6.79
N GLU A 33 3.19 19.44 7.31
CA GLU A 33 3.76 19.98 8.54
C GLU A 33 4.03 21.48 8.43
N LYS A 34 4.70 21.89 7.35
CA LYS A 34 4.98 23.33 7.06
C LYS A 34 3.69 24.13 6.92
N PHE A 35 2.63 23.53 6.39
CA PHE A 35 1.32 24.15 6.29
C PHE A 35 0.70 24.37 7.68
N PHE A 36 0.70 23.35 8.56
CA PHE A 36 0.22 23.49 9.93
C PHE A 36 1.08 24.48 10.73
N GLU A 37 2.40 24.38 10.67
CA GLU A 37 3.33 25.28 11.35
C GLU A 37 3.09 26.75 10.93
N THR A 38 2.93 27.00 9.62
CA THR A 38 2.67 28.35 9.12
C THR A 38 1.33 28.89 9.63
N ASN A 39 0.27 28.08 9.64
CA ASN A 39 -1.05 28.51 10.14
C ASN A 39 -1.03 28.74 11.65
N ASN A 40 -0.36 27.87 12.42
CA ASN A 40 -0.17 28.04 13.87
C ASN A 40 0.55 29.36 14.19
N ASN A 41 1.64 29.65 13.46
CA ASN A 41 2.38 30.91 13.60
C ASN A 41 1.54 32.15 13.25
N LEU A 42 0.59 32.00 12.34
CA LEU A 42 -0.33 33.07 11.93
C LEU A 42 -1.63 33.09 12.76
N GLN A 43 -1.77 32.21 13.75
CA GLN A 43 -2.98 32.03 14.56
C GLN A 43 -4.24 31.77 13.70
N GLN A 44 -4.08 31.05 12.60
CA GLN A 44 -5.18 30.64 11.72
C GLN A 44 -5.60 29.21 12.06
N THR A 45 -6.89 29.02 12.38
CA THR A 45 -7.45 27.67 12.59
C THR A 45 -7.63 26.95 11.25
N VAL A 46 -7.02 25.78 11.10
CA VAL A 46 -7.24 24.90 9.95
C VAL A 46 -8.38 23.94 10.25
N GLN A 47 -9.35 23.82 9.35
CA GLN A 47 -10.43 22.84 9.42
C GLN A 47 -9.93 21.48 8.91
N ILE A 48 -9.49 20.64 9.84
CA ILE A 48 -8.84 19.35 9.53
C ILE A 48 -9.80 18.36 8.87
N ASP A 49 -11.04 18.26 9.39
CA ASP A 49 -12.07 17.33 8.88
C ASP A 49 -13.07 18.00 7.93
N ALA A 50 -12.65 19.05 7.21
CA ALA A 50 -13.49 19.66 6.19
C ALA A 50 -13.93 18.62 5.16
N LEU A 51 -15.19 18.68 4.69
CA LEU A 51 -15.69 17.75 3.68
C LEU A 51 -15.66 18.37 2.29
N ASP A 52 -15.18 17.61 1.30
CA ASP A 52 -15.36 17.97 -0.11
C ASP A 52 -16.79 17.69 -0.60
N LYS A 53 -17.10 18.00 -1.87
CA LYS A 53 -18.44 17.76 -2.44
C LYS A 53 -18.87 16.30 -2.51
N LEU A 54 -17.94 15.35 -2.38
CA LEU A 54 -18.26 13.93 -2.30
C LEU A 54 -18.31 13.43 -0.85
N GLY A 55 -18.27 14.34 0.13
CA GLY A 55 -18.33 14.01 1.55
C GLY A 55 -17.03 13.39 2.07
N ARG A 56 -15.89 13.66 1.44
CA ARG A 56 -14.60 13.10 1.86
C ARG A 56 -13.81 14.07 2.72
N THR A 57 -13.12 13.54 3.73
CA THR A 57 -12.13 14.31 4.52
C THR A 57 -10.76 14.34 3.83
N PRO A 58 -9.85 15.25 4.23
CA PRO A 58 -8.46 15.19 3.83
C PRO A 58 -7.75 13.89 4.21
N LEU A 59 -8.10 13.29 5.36
CA LEU A 59 -7.58 11.99 5.77
C LEU A 59 -7.92 10.90 4.75
N GLN A 60 -9.18 10.84 4.28
CA GLN A 60 -9.57 9.89 3.24
C GLN A 60 -8.85 10.16 1.91
N ARG A 61 -8.50 11.42 1.60
CA ARG A 61 -7.65 11.72 0.43
C ARG A 61 -6.24 11.17 0.58
N ALA A 62 -5.62 11.39 1.74
CA ALA A 62 -4.27 10.92 2.02
C ALA A 62 -4.17 9.39 1.95
N VAL A 63 -5.20 8.68 2.46
CA VAL A 63 -5.29 7.21 2.38
C VAL A 63 -5.39 6.73 0.93
N VAL A 64 -6.25 7.37 0.11
CA VAL A 64 -6.39 7.04 -1.32
C VAL A 64 -5.11 7.32 -2.11
N SER A 65 -4.37 8.36 -1.75
CA SER A 65 -3.12 8.75 -2.39
C SER A 65 -1.88 7.98 -1.89
N PHE A 66 -2.04 7.08 -0.92
CA PHE A 66 -0.96 6.30 -0.32
C PHE A 66 0.15 7.17 0.29
N LEU A 67 -0.23 8.13 1.13
CA LEU A 67 0.67 9.08 1.78
C LEU A 67 0.79 8.79 3.28
N PRO A 68 1.54 7.75 3.71
CA PRO A 68 1.61 7.35 5.11
C PRO A 68 2.08 8.46 6.06
N HIS A 69 3.07 9.28 5.67
CA HIS A 69 3.52 10.40 6.48
C HIS A 69 2.44 11.48 6.61
N VAL A 70 1.76 11.85 5.52
CA VAL A 70 0.62 12.78 5.57
C VAL A 70 -0.51 12.24 6.44
N VAL A 71 -0.83 10.94 6.36
CA VAL A 71 -1.83 10.29 7.23
C VAL A 71 -1.42 10.43 8.70
N ASP A 72 -0.17 10.12 9.03
CA ASP A 72 0.34 10.22 10.39
C ASP A 72 0.28 11.66 10.92
N VAL A 73 0.67 12.64 10.10
CA VAL A 73 0.61 14.07 10.47
C VAL A 73 -0.83 14.53 10.70
N LEU A 74 -1.79 14.15 9.84
CA LEU A 74 -3.21 14.48 10.03
C LEU A 74 -3.76 13.93 11.35
N LEU A 75 -3.49 12.66 11.62
CA LEU A 75 -3.91 12.00 12.86
C LEU A 75 -3.21 12.63 14.07
N GLY A 76 -1.95 13.06 13.94
CA GLY A 76 -1.20 13.78 14.97
C GLY A 76 -1.77 15.16 15.29
N HIS A 77 -2.48 15.77 14.33
CA HIS A 77 -3.15 17.04 14.49
C HIS A 77 -4.64 16.90 14.84
N GLY A 78 -5.12 15.68 15.13
CA GLY A 78 -6.47 15.44 15.61
C GLY A 78 -7.53 15.24 14.53
N ALA A 79 -7.15 14.77 13.34
CA ALA A 79 -8.11 14.26 12.37
C ALA A 79 -8.96 13.13 13.00
N ASP A 80 -10.28 13.20 12.83
CA ASP A 80 -11.21 12.30 13.50
C ASP A 80 -11.23 10.90 12.87
N LEU A 81 -10.95 9.88 13.68
CA LEU A 81 -11.08 8.47 13.29
C LEU A 81 -12.45 7.86 13.61
N SER A 82 -13.25 8.48 14.48
CA SER A 82 -14.54 7.91 14.90
C SER A 82 -15.57 7.88 13.77
N GLY A 83 -15.54 8.87 12.89
CA GLY A 83 -16.33 8.93 11.67
C GLY A 83 -15.57 8.47 10.41
N PHE A 84 -14.33 7.98 10.55
CA PHE A 84 -13.54 7.56 9.41
C PHE A 84 -14.09 6.25 8.83
N VAL A 85 -14.35 6.27 7.52
CA VAL A 85 -14.73 5.09 6.73
C VAL A 85 -13.63 4.82 5.73
N PHE A 86 -13.12 3.58 5.72
CA PHE A 86 -12.07 3.18 4.79
C PHE A 86 -12.52 3.39 3.34
N PRO A 87 -11.64 3.92 2.46
CA PRO A 87 -12.03 4.22 1.09
C PRO A 87 -12.45 2.98 0.30
N THR A 88 -13.55 3.07 -0.45
CA THR A 88 -14.00 2.01 -1.36
C THR A 88 -13.13 1.92 -2.63
N ALA A 89 -13.25 0.82 -3.38
CA ALA A 89 -12.60 0.66 -4.68
C ALA A 89 -12.84 1.84 -5.65
N ARG A 90 -14.03 2.46 -5.61
CA ARG A 90 -14.35 3.64 -6.43
C ARG A 90 -13.52 4.86 -6.03
N HIS A 91 -13.27 5.05 -4.73
CA HIS A 91 -12.45 6.16 -4.25
C HIS A 91 -11.01 6.03 -4.76
N PHE A 92 -10.45 4.81 -4.76
CA PHE A 92 -9.14 4.54 -5.34
C PHE A 92 -9.10 4.82 -6.85
N ASP A 93 -10.13 4.42 -7.61
CA ASP A 93 -10.21 4.73 -9.04
C ASP A 93 -10.18 6.23 -9.34
N GLU A 94 -10.84 7.02 -8.51
CA GLU A 94 -10.82 8.47 -8.62
C GLU A 94 -9.44 9.05 -8.27
N GLY A 95 -8.78 8.51 -7.24
CA GLY A 95 -7.42 8.88 -6.85
C GLY A 95 -6.39 8.60 -7.95
N PHE A 96 -6.53 7.48 -8.66
CA PHE A 96 -5.58 7.08 -9.70
C PHE A 96 -5.76 7.78 -11.05
N LYS A 97 -6.80 8.60 -11.25
CA LYS A 97 -6.97 9.36 -12.49
C LYS A 97 -5.76 10.25 -12.81
N SER A 98 -5.08 10.75 -11.78
CA SER A 98 -3.87 11.55 -11.91
C SER A 98 -2.57 10.75 -11.91
N TYR A 99 -2.61 9.43 -11.65
CA TYR A 99 -1.42 8.58 -11.58
C TYR A 99 -1.01 8.08 -12.96
N ASN A 100 0.29 8.02 -13.20
CA ASN A 100 0.82 7.26 -14.33
C ASN A 100 0.83 5.77 -13.98
N ILE A 101 -0.31 5.10 -14.16
CA ILE A 101 -0.47 3.65 -13.92
C ILE A 101 0.44 2.77 -14.79
N GLN A 102 1.07 3.34 -15.84
CA GLN A 102 2.05 2.65 -16.68
C GLN A 102 3.48 2.75 -16.13
N LYS A 103 3.69 3.52 -15.05
CA LYS A 103 4.98 3.62 -14.36
C LYS A 103 5.38 2.23 -13.82
N ILE A 104 6.65 1.89 -13.98
CA ILE A 104 7.16 0.54 -13.70
C ILE A 104 7.22 0.14 -12.23
N SER A 105 7.05 1.13 -11.34
CA SER A 105 6.97 0.91 -9.90
C SER A 105 5.56 1.18 -9.36
N PHE A 106 4.58 1.40 -10.23
CA PHE A 106 3.21 1.71 -9.81
C PHE A 106 2.59 0.61 -8.96
N LYS A 107 2.74 -0.67 -9.34
CA LYS A 107 2.20 -1.78 -8.55
C LYS A 107 2.90 -1.89 -7.21
N LEU A 108 4.21 -1.63 -7.18
CA LEU A 108 4.94 -1.65 -5.92
C LEU A 108 4.51 -0.49 -5.02
N ILE A 109 4.35 0.74 -5.55
CA ILE A 109 3.80 1.89 -4.81
C ILE A 109 2.40 1.59 -4.30
N LEU A 110 1.54 1.01 -5.13
CA LEU A 110 0.19 0.58 -4.74
C LEU A 110 0.25 -0.41 -3.57
N ALA A 111 1.10 -1.44 -3.69
CA ALA A 111 1.17 -2.50 -2.71
C ALA A 111 1.80 -2.04 -1.39
N SER A 112 2.98 -1.44 -1.44
CA SER A 112 3.67 -0.97 -0.25
C SER A 112 2.97 0.23 0.37
N GLY A 113 2.54 1.20 -0.44
CA GLY A 113 1.89 2.41 0.06
C GLY A 113 0.54 2.16 0.74
N SER A 114 -0.30 1.29 0.18
CA SER A 114 -1.56 0.89 0.85
C SER A 114 -1.32 0.18 2.17
N LEU A 115 -0.32 -0.71 2.24
CA LEU A 115 0.00 -1.46 3.46
C LEU A 115 0.74 -0.62 4.50
N THR A 116 1.58 0.34 4.11
CA THR A 116 2.16 1.30 5.07
C THR A 116 1.07 2.22 5.64
N VAL A 117 0.14 2.71 4.82
CA VAL A 117 -0.99 3.51 5.30
C VAL A 117 -1.86 2.70 6.27
N PHE A 118 -2.09 1.42 5.96
CA PHE A 118 -2.80 0.49 6.84
C PHE A 118 -2.09 0.39 8.20
N GLU A 119 -0.78 0.15 8.24
CA GLU A 119 0.00 0.07 9.49
C GLU A 119 -0.08 1.38 10.29
N VAL A 120 -0.02 2.54 9.63
CA VAL A 120 -0.17 3.84 10.31
C VAL A 120 -1.56 3.99 10.93
N LEU A 121 -2.63 3.59 10.23
CA LEU A 121 -3.99 3.65 10.76
C LEU A 121 -4.16 2.76 12.00
N GLU A 122 -3.66 1.52 11.97
CA GLU A 122 -3.69 0.61 13.12
C GLU A 122 -2.94 1.18 14.32
N ASN A 123 -1.73 1.70 14.09
CA ASN A 123 -0.92 2.33 15.13
C ASN A 123 -1.60 3.55 15.77
N ARG A 124 -2.57 4.16 15.07
CA ARG A 124 -3.38 5.28 15.56
C ARG A 124 -4.75 4.84 16.12
N GLY A 125 -5.00 3.54 16.24
CA GLY A 125 -6.18 2.97 16.88
C GLY A 125 -7.37 2.71 15.95
N TYR A 126 -7.16 2.70 14.63
CA TYR A 126 -8.17 2.20 13.69
C TYR A 126 -8.15 0.67 13.68
N GLU A 127 -9.29 0.04 14.01
CA GLU A 127 -9.44 -1.41 13.94
C GLU A 127 -9.90 -1.81 12.54
N LEU A 128 -9.02 -2.49 11.80
CA LEU A 128 -9.37 -3.00 10.49
C LEU A 128 -10.23 -4.25 10.59
N ASP A 129 -11.18 -4.33 9.67
CA ASP A 129 -12.05 -5.49 9.52
C ASP A 129 -11.80 -6.23 8.20
N GLN A 130 -12.46 -7.38 8.06
CA GLN A 130 -12.40 -8.22 6.86
C GLN A 130 -12.85 -7.49 5.58
N SER A 131 -13.76 -6.51 5.70
CA SER A 131 -14.24 -5.73 4.56
C SER A 131 -13.18 -4.78 4.04
N ASP A 132 -12.48 -4.08 4.93
CA ASP A 132 -11.37 -3.20 4.61
C ASP A 132 -10.22 -3.98 3.97
N ALA A 133 -9.87 -5.12 4.55
CA ALA A 133 -8.84 -5.99 4.01
C ALA A 133 -9.20 -6.46 2.59
N LEU A 134 -10.45 -6.86 2.37
CA LEU A 134 -10.91 -7.30 1.06
C LEU A 134 -10.92 -6.17 0.02
N ILE A 135 -11.11 -4.91 0.43
CA ILE A 135 -10.97 -3.76 -0.48
C ILE A 135 -9.52 -3.67 -1.00
N ILE A 136 -8.52 -3.77 -0.11
CA ILE A 136 -7.10 -3.77 -0.48
C ILE A 136 -6.78 -4.95 -1.40
N MET A 137 -7.20 -6.17 -1.03
CA MET A 137 -6.96 -7.35 -1.87
C MET A 137 -7.62 -7.25 -3.25
N THR A 138 -8.83 -6.71 -3.31
CA THR A 138 -9.54 -6.47 -4.58
C THR A 138 -8.80 -5.44 -5.43
N LEU A 139 -8.21 -4.42 -4.81
CA LEU A 139 -7.37 -3.45 -5.48
C LEU A 139 -6.16 -4.12 -6.12
N PHE A 140 -5.50 -5.04 -5.40
CA PHE A 140 -4.35 -5.77 -5.89
C PHE A 140 -4.74 -6.68 -7.07
N SER A 141 -5.89 -7.35 -6.97
CA SER A 141 -6.46 -8.11 -8.08
C SER A 141 -6.68 -7.26 -9.32
N LYS A 142 -7.32 -6.10 -9.13
CA LYS A 142 -7.70 -5.18 -10.21
C LYS A 142 -6.50 -4.65 -10.99
N TYR A 143 -5.42 -4.31 -10.27
CA TYR A 143 -4.18 -3.84 -10.89
C TYR A 143 -3.20 -4.98 -11.25
N GLU A 144 -3.69 -6.22 -11.25
CA GLU A 144 -2.98 -7.41 -11.72
C GLU A 144 -1.68 -7.68 -10.96
N LEU A 145 -1.68 -7.50 -9.64
CA LEU A 145 -0.54 -7.78 -8.76
C LEU A 145 -0.32 -9.28 -8.58
N PHE A 146 -1.31 -10.10 -8.89
CA PHE A 146 -1.26 -11.57 -8.79
C PHE A 146 -0.76 -12.28 -10.04
N LYS A 147 -0.39 -11.56 -11.10
CA LYS A 147 0.02 -12.20 -12.37
C LYS A 147 1.24 -13.09 -12.11
N LYS A 148 1.13 -14.38 -12.46
CA LYS A 148 2.24 -15.33 -12.31
C LYS A 148 3.47 -14.78 -13.05
N SER A 149 4.54 -14.48 -12.32
CA SER A 149 5.79 -14.03 -12.92
C SER A 149 6.33 -15.14 -13.80
N ALA A 150 6.35 -14.92 -15.11
CA ALA A 150 6.83 -15.92 -16.07
C ALA A 150 8.35 -16.14 -15.98
N CYS A 151 9.09 -15.29 -15.24
CA CYS A 151 10.55 -15.23 -15.33
C CYS A 151 11.31 -15.16 -14.02
N ILE A 152 10.67 -15.25 -12.84
CA ILE A 152 11.43 -15.60 -11.62
C ILE A 152 11.45 -17.11 -11.51
N VAL A 153 12.16 -17.60 -12.51
CA VAL A 153 12.91 -18.82 -12.58
C VAL A 153 13.36 -19.27 -11.20
N GLU A 154 12.65 -20.25 -10.66
CA GLU A 154 13.31 -21.38 -10.03
C GLU A 154 13.94 -22.31 -11.12
N HIS A 155 13.58 -22.18 -12.41
CA HIS A 155 14.10 -23.05 -13.49
C HIS A 155 14.18 -22.44 -14.94
N SER A 156 14.98 -21.39 -15.21
CA SER A 156 15.48 -21.14 -16.58
C SER A 156 16.87 -21.71 -16.66
N THR A 157 17.03 -22.67 -17.57
CA THR A 157 18.27 -23.36 -17.90
C THR A 157 19.28 -22.47 -18.65
N ASP A 158 19.02 -21.17 -18.80
CA ASP A 158 19.84 -20.29 -19.62
C ASP A 158 20.82 -19.48 -18.75
N GLU A 159 21.99 -20.09 -18.56
CA GLU A 159 23.06 -19.69 -17.65
C GLU A 159 23.47 -18.22 -17.82
N LYS A 160 23.45 -17.70 -19.06
CA LYS A 160 23.81 -16.30 -19.38
C LYS A 160 22.81 -15.27 -18.83
N TYR A 161 21.52 -15.63 -18.76
CA TYR A 161 20.48 -14.74 -18.23
C TYR A 161 20.52 -14.69 -16.71
N MET A 162 20.82 -15.81 -16.04
CA MET A 162 21.07 -15.84 -14.60
C MET A 162 22.23 -14.92 -14.20
N THR A 163 23.33 -14.88 -14.96
CA THR A 163 24.53 -14.09 -14.61
C THR A 163 24.32 -12.56 -14.74
N LEU A 164 23.61 -12.11 -15.78
CA LEU A 164 23.30 -10.69 -16.01
C LEU A 164 22.21 -10.16 -15.05
N SER A 165 21.22 -11.01 -14.78
CA SER A 165 20.19 -10.77 -13.78
C SER A 165 20.81 -10.63 -12.38
N SER A 166 21.70 -11.56 -12.01
CA SER A 166 22.34 -11.60 -10.70
C SER A 166 23.28 -10.41 -10.44
N SER A 167 23.97 -9.89 -11.46
CA SER A 167 24.97 -8.82 -11.25
C SER A 167 24.31 -7.47 -10.97
N SER A 168 23.27 -7.09 -11.71
CA SER A 168 22.53 -5.84 -11.49
C SER A 168 21.69 -5.85 -10.21
N THR A 169 21.07 -6.98 -9.85
CA THR A 169 20.27 -7.08 -8.62
C THR A 169 21.13 -7.15 -7.36
N LYS A 170 22.36 -7.68 -7.44
CA LYS A 170 23.32 -7.70 -6.30
C LYS A 170 23.78 -6.30 -5.88
N ILE A 171 23.89 -5.38 -6.83
CA ILE A 171 24.27 -3.98 -6.55
C ILE A 171 23.08 -3.08 -6.26
N THR A 172 21.85 -3.55 -6.55
CA THR A 172 20.63 -2.78 -6.32
C THR A 172 20.17 -3.00 -4.89
N MET A 173 20.42 -2.02 -4.02
CA MET A 173 20.13 -2.11 -2.60
C MET A 173 18.68 -1.76 -2.27
N MET A 174 18.01 -2.62 -1.50
CA MET A 174 16.70 -2.35 -0.92
C MET A 174 16.85 -1.38 0.26
N ASN A 175 17.73 -1.71 1.19
CA ASN A 175 18.12 -0.89 2.34
C ASN A 175 19.65 -0.93 2.54
N ALA A 176 20.15 -0.52 3.71
CA ALA A 176 21.59 -0.47 3.97
C ALA A 176 22.30 -1.84 3.97
N SER A 177 21.58 -2.95 4.18
CA SER A 177 22.16 -4.27 4.40
C SER A 177 21.67 -5.37 3.44
N LEU A 178 20.59 -5.13 2.68
CA LEU A 178 19.94 -6.14 1.85
C LEU A 178 19.86 -5.69 0.39
N SER A 179 20.40 -6.52 -0.52
CA SER A 179 20.24 -6.31 -1.95
C SER A 179 18.92 -6.87 -2.46
N LEU A 180 18.48 -6.43 -3.64
CA LEU A 180 17.33 -6.99 -4.34
C LEU A 180 17.55 -8.49 -4.63
N TYR A 181 18.78 -8.90 -4.92
CA TYR A 181 19.14 -10.31 -5.10
C TYR A 181 18.89 -11.14 -3.84
N ASP A 182 19.35 -10.66 -2.68
CA ASP A 182 19.18 -11.36 -1.41
C ASP A 182 17.69 -11.49 -1.05
N LEU A 183 16.91 -10.44 -1.30
CA LEU A 183 15.47 -10.44 -1.08
C LEU A 183 14.73 -11.46 -1.96
N ILE A 184 15.14 -11.62 -3.22
CA ILE A 184 14.54 -12.62 -4.13
C ILE A 184 14.73 -14.03 -3.58
N LEU A 185 15.93 -14.35 -3.09
CA LEU A 185 16.27 -15.66 -2.52
C LEU A 185 15.65 -15.92 -1.14
N LEU A 186 15.27 -14.85 -0.44
CA LEU A 186 14.67 -14.96 0.89
C LEU A 186 13.30 -15.63 0.83
N ARG A 187 13.01 -16.54 1.75
CA ARG A 187 11.65 -17.12 1.84
C ARG A 187 10.65 -16.00 2.15
N PRO A 188 9.42 -16.02 1.57
CA PRO A 188 8.43 -14.98 1.81
C PRO A 188 8.17 -14.70 3.30
N LYS A 189 8.12 -15.73 4.14
CA LYS A 189 7.93 -15.61 5.60
C LYS A 189 9.09 -14.95 6.36
N ASP A 190 10.28 -14.85 5.76
CA ASP A 190 11.45 -14.22 6.36
C ASP A 190 11.61 -12.76 5.92
N ALA A 191 10.94 -12.33 4.83
CA ALA A 191 11.04 -10.96 4.31
C ALA A 191 10.54 -9.87 5.29
N PRO A 192 9.39 -10.03 5.96
CA PRO A 192 8.91 -9.03 6.93
C PRO A 192 9.84 -8.83 8.13
N LYS A 193 10.76 -9.77 8.41
CA LYS A 193 11.74 -9.64 9.51
C LYS A 193 12.89 -8.69 9.17
N LEU A 194 13.10 -8.41 7.88
CA LEU A 194 14.25 -7.66 7.37
C LEU A 194 13.85 -6.35 6.68
N LEU A 195 12.57 -6.23 6.27
CA LEU A 195 12.05 -5.07 5.56
C LEU A 195 10.63 -4.76 6.03
N THR A 196 10.36 -3.47 6.20
CA THR A 196 9.04 -2.88 6.43
C THR A 196 8.36 -2.53 5.11
N TYR A 197 7.04 -2.28 5.09
CA TYR A 197 6.38 -1.77 3.89
C TYR A 197 6.95 -0.41 3.45
N GLN A 198 7.37 0.42 4.41
CA GLN A 198 8.03 1.69 4.14
C GLN A 198 9.33 1.52 3.34
N ASP A 199 10.15 0.51 3.65
CA ASP A 199 11.38 0.22 2.88
C ASP A 199 11.07 -0.09 1.40
N PHE A 200 9.99 -0.86 1.15
CA PHE A 200 9.53 -1.14 -0.21
C PHE A 200 9.00 0.12 -0.91
N LEU A 201 8.29 0.99 -0.19
CA LEU A 201 7.75 2.23 -0.72
C LEU A 201 8.88 3.18 -1.14
N GLU A 202 9.88 3.37 -0.28
CA GLU A 202 11.07 4.18 -0.59
C GLU A 202 11.82 3.64 -1.81
N PHE A 203 11.99 2.32 -1.91
CA PHE A 203 12.55 1.67 -3.09
C PHE A 203 11.72 1.94 -4.35
N ALA A 204 10.39 1.90 -4.25
CA ALA A 204 9.48 2.11 -5.38
C ALA A 204 9.52 3.56 -5.92
N HIS A 205 9.72 4.55 -5.04
CA HIS A 205 9.82 5.96 -5.41
C HIS A 205 11.18 6.33 -6.03
N PHE A 206 12.24 5.57 -5.76
CA PHE A 206 13.58 5.86 -6.27
C PHE A 206 13.80 5.30 -7.68
N GLU A 207 13.34 6.02 -8.71
CA GLU A 207 13.39 5.59 -10.11
C GLU A 207 14.78 5.18 -10.60
N GLN A 208 15.85 5.79 -10.09
CA GLN A 208 17.22 5.42 -10.51
C GLN A 208 17.58 3.97 -10.17
N LYS A 209 17.05 3.41 -9.08
CA LYS A 209 17.25 2.00 -8.71
C LYS A 209 16.58 1.03 -9.68
N TRP A 210 15.54 1.47 -10.40
CA TRP A 210 14.93 0.65 -11.45
C TRP A 210 15.75 0.67 -12.74
N TYR A 211 16.50 1.74 -13.00
CA TYR A 211 17.32 1.83 -14.22
C TYR A 211 18.50 0.85 -14.24
N SER A 212 19.02 0.43 -13.08
CA SER A 212 20.05 -0.63 -12.98
C SER A 212 19.51 -2.00 -13.38
N ILE A 213 18.21 -2.24 -13.22
CA ILE A 213 17.55 -3.49 -13.57
C ILE A 213 17.30 -3.54 -15.07
N ILE A 214 17.56 -4.71 -15.66
CA ILE A 214 17.32 -4.99 -17.09
C ILE A 214 15.85 -4.73 -17.45
N TYR A 215 15.62 -3.92 -18.48
CA TYR A 215 14.31 -3.36 -18.85
C TYR A 215 13.17 -4.39 -18.89
N TRP A 216 13.35 -5.51 -19.59
CA TRP A 216 12.31 -6.54 -19.74
C TRP A 216 12.07 -7.38 -18.47
N GLN A 217 12.96 -7.31 -17.47
CA GLN A 217 12.79 -8.03 -16.21
C GLN A 217 12.07 -7.22 -15.13
N ARG A 218 12.10 -5.88 -15.22
CA ARG A 218 11.56 -4.97 -14.19
C ARG A 218 10.12 -5.30 -13.77
N LYS A 219 9.22 -5.56 -14.73
CA LYS A 219 7.82 -5.92 -14.44
C LYS A 219 7.70 -7.24 -13.65
N ASN A 220 8.59 -8.20 -13.91
CA ASN A 220 8.59 -9.47 -13.19
C ASN A 220 9.08 -9.29 -11.74
N TYR A 221 10.09 -8.43 -11.54
CA TYR A 221 10.54 -8.08 -10.20
C TYR A 221 9.49 -7.30 -9.42
N GLU A 222 8.84 -6.33 -10.06
CA GLU A 222 7.76 -5.55 -9.44
C GLU A 222 6.68 -6.47 -8.87
N ILE A 223 6.16 -7.41 -9.69
CA ILE A 223 5.13 -8.35 -9.26
C ILE A 223 5.62 -9.26 -8.13
N HIS A 224 6.86 -9.74 -8.20
CA HIS A 224 7.39 -10.62 -7.17
C HIS A 224 7.64 -9.93 -5.83
N LEU A 225 8.09 -8.68 -5.87
CA LEU A 225 8.19 -7.85 -4.68
C LEU A 225 6.80 -7.63 -4.08
N CYS A 226 5.78 -7.33 -4.91
CA CYS A 226 4.40 -7.24 -4.45
C CYS A 226 3.92 -8.53 -3.78
N GLU A 227 4.20 -9.70 -4.36
CA GLU A 227 3.84 -11.00 -3.78
C GLU A 227 4.52 -11.19 -2.41
N LYS A 228 5.84 -10.98 -2.32
CA LYS A 228 6.61 -11.16 -1.08
C LYS A 228 6.14 -10.21 0.02
N LEU A 229 6.02 -8.92 -0.29
CA LEU A 229 5.69 -7.91 0.71
C LEU A 229 4.28 -8.16 1.26
N SER A 230 3.31 -8.43 0.39
CA SER A 230 1.91 -8.56 0.82
C SER A 230 1.56 -9.93 1.38
N ARG A 231 2.47 -10.91 1.31
CA ARG A 231 2.22 -12.28 1.75
C ARG A 231 1.69 -12.37 3.18
N GLY A 232 2.30 -11.63 4.11
CA GLY A 232 1.89 -11.65 5.53
C GLY A 232 0.45 -11.17 5.70
N PHE A 233 0.12 -10.03 5.09
CA PHE A 233 -1.22 -9.46 5.07
C PHE A 233 -2.25 -10.43 4.49
N PHE A 234 -1.99 -11.00 3.31
CA PHE A 234 -2.92 -11.94 2.67
C PHE A 234 -3.12 -13.20 3.51
N ARG A 235 -2.04 -13.73 4.11
CA ARG A 235 -2.12 -14.92 4.96
C ARG A 235 -2.95 -14.68 6.22
N ALA A 236 -2.74 -13.56 6.91
CA ALA A 236 -3.46 -13.25 8.14
C ALA A 236 -4.97 -13.23 7.90
N TRP A 237 -5.42 -12.45 6.91
CA TRP A 237 -6.84 -12.32 6.61
C TRP A 237 -7.44 -13.57 5.98
N ALA A 238 -6.71 -14.29 5.12
CA ALA A 238 -7.20 -15.55 4.56
C ALA A 238 -7.34 -16.64 5.61
N LEU A 239 -6.49 -16.64 6.65
CA LEU A 239 -6.59 -17.58 7.77
C LEU A 239 -7.88 -17.37 8.55
N GLU A 240 -8.20 -16.12 8.89
CA GLU A 240 -9.47 -15.79 9.55
C GLU A 240 -10.66 -16.23 8.70
N CYS A 241 -10.69 -15.85 7.42
CA CYS A 241 -11.74 -16.25 6.47
C CYS A 241 -11.88 -17.78 6.33
N PHE A 242 -10.76 -18.50 6.31
CA PHE A 242 -10.76 -19.95 6.17
C PHE A 242 -11.29 -20.64 7.43
N MET A 243 -10.94 -20.13 8.61
CA MET A 243 -11.50 -20.65 9.86
C MET A 243 -13.02 -20.43 9.93
N GLU A 244 -13.50 -19.27 9.49
CA GLU A 244 -14.94 -18.99 9.38
C GLU A 244 -15.64 -19.97 8.43
N LEU A 245 -15.11 -20.14 7.22
CA LEU A 245 -15.63 -21.05 6.19
C LEU A 245 -15.68 -22.51 6.64
N THR A 246 -14.71 -22.92 7.46
CA THR A 246 -14.64 -24.29 8.00
C THR A 246 -15.40 -24.43 9.32
N HIS A 247 -16.04 -23.37 9.82
CA HIS A 247 -16.70 -23.30 11.11
C HIS A 247 -15.79 -23.79 12.26
N CYS A 248 -14.51 -23.42 12.21
CA CYS A 248 -13.47 -23.80 13.19
C CYS A 248 -13.37 -25.31 13.44
N ARG A 249 -13.69 -26.15 12.43
CA ARG A 249 -13.65 -27.62 12.56
C ARG A 249 -12.23 -28.19 12.53
N LEU A 250 -11.26 -27.41 12.05
CA LEU A 250 -9.86 -27.78 12.01
C LEU A 250 -9.09 -27.00 13.09
N PRO A 251 -8.07 -27.60 13.73
CA PRO A 251 -7.17 -26.87 14.61
C PRO A 251 -6.48 -25.71 13.88
N PHE A 252 -6.16 -24.64 14.62
CA PHE A 252 -5.52 -23.44 14.09
C PHE A 252 -4.24 -23.76 13.32
N GLU A 253 -3.40 -24.63 13.88
CA GLU A 253 -2.13 -25.06 13.28
C GLU A 253 -2.34 -25.78 11.94
N CYS A 254 -3.42 -26.55 11.81
CA CYS A 254 -3.76 -27.21 10.55
C CYS A 254 -4.20 -26.19 9.49
N CYS A 255 -5.03 -25.21 9.87
CA CYS A 255 -5.43 -24.12 8.98
C CYS A 255 -4.21 -23.31 8.51
N GLU A 256 -3.30 -22.98 9.43
CA GLU A 256 -2.06 -22.29 9.11
C GLU A 256 -1.19 -23.07 8.12
N MET A 257 -0.99 -24.37 8.34
CA MET A 257 -0.19 -25.21 7.45
C MET A 257 -0.77 -25.28 6.02
N ILE A 258 -2.09 -25.46 5.90
CA ILE A 258 -2.79 -25.49 4.60
C ILE A 258 -2.56 -24.18 3.85
N ILE A 259 -2.69 -23.05 4.54
CA ILE A 259 -2.57 -21.72 3.97
C ILE A 259 -1.13 -21.33 3.64
N ASP A 260 -0.14 -21.75 4.45
CA ASP A 260 1.26 -21.35 4.26
C ASP A 260 1.91 -22.05 3.06
N GLU A 261 1.73 -23.37 2.93
CA GLU A 261 2.55 -24.19 2.03
C GLU A 261 2.04 -24.25 0.58
N SER A 262 0.73 -24.06 0.36
CA SER A 262 0.10 -24.43 -0.92
C SER A 262 -0.43 -23.27 -1.75
N PHE A 263 -0.60 -22.08 -1.17
CA PHE A 263 -1.37 -21.00 -1.78
C PHE A 263 -0.51 -19.79 -2.14
N MET A 264 -0.79 -19.16 -3.28
CA MET A 264 -0.29 -17.84 -3.66
C MET A 264 -1.27 -16.77 -3.17
N ASN A 265 -0.89 -15.48 -3.18
CA ASN A 265 -1.80 -14.41 -2.74
C ASN A 265 -3.13 -14.39 -3.52
N LYS A 266 -3.14 -14.89 -4.77
CA LYS A 266 -4.38 -15.08 -5.54
C LYS A 266 -5.33 -16.08 -4.87
N ASP A 267 -4.82 -17.20 -4.41
CA ASP A 267 -5.63 -18.26 -3.79
C ASP A 267 -6.13 -17.77 -2.42
N LEU A 268 -5.26 -17.07 -1.67
CA LEU A 268 -5.61 -16.44 -0.39
C LEU A 268 -6.74 -15.41 -0.57
N TYR A 269 -6.67 -14.59 -1.62
CA TYR A 269 -7.74 -13.68 -1.98
C TYR A 269 -9.06 -14.40 -2.30
N ASP A 270 -9.01 -15.52 -3.03
CA ASP A 270 -10.21 -16.27 -3.40
C ASP A 270 -10.91 -16.91 -2.18
N ILE A 271 -10.13 -17.29 -1.16
CA ILE A 271 -10.67 -17.71 0.15
C ILE A 271 -11.44 -16.57 0.80
N CYS A 272 -10.85 -15.37 0.89
CA CYS A 272 -11.50 -14.19 1.47
C CYS A 272 -12.79 -13.81 0.71
N LEU A 273 -12.75 -13.85 -0.62
CA LEU A 273 -13.94 -13.62 -1.45
C LEU A 273 -15.06 -14.63 -1.18
N SER A 274 -14.70 -15.90 -0.99
CA SER A 274 -15.66 -16.97 -0.74
C SER A 274 -16.35 -16.83 0.62
N ALA A 275 -15.61 -16.41 1.66
CA ALA A 275 -16.16 -16.16 3.00
C ALA A 275 -17.25 -15.08 2.97
N LYS A 276 -16.99 -13.94 2.32
CA LYS A 276 -17.96 -12.84 2.18
C LYS A 276 -19.28 -13.26 1.52
N GLY A 277 -19.21 -14.16 0.53
CA GLY A 277 -20.38 -14.69 -0.17
C GLY A 277 -21.31 -15.55 0.70
N GLN A 278 -20.80 -16.13 1.79
CA GLN A 278 -21.60 -16.92 2.75
C GLN A 278 -22.21 -16.05 3.86
N SER A 279 -21.51 -15.02 4.34
CA SER A 279 -22.03 -14.08 5.36
C SER A 279 -23.18 -13.19 4.87
N SER A 280 -23.45 -13.19 3.57
CA SER A 280 -24.53 -12.41 2.92
C SER A 280 -25.81 -13.22 2.65
N ARG A 281 -25.90 -14.47 3.12
CA ARG A 281 -27.06 -15.37 3.00
C ARG A 281 -27.67 -15.66 4.37
#